data_AF-A0A937THS9-F1
#
_entry.id   AF-A0A937THS9-F1
#
_cell.length_a   1.000
_cell.length_b   1.000
_cell.length_c   1.000
_cell.angle_alpha   90.00
_cell.angle_beta   90.00
_cell.angle_gamma   90.00
#
_symmetry.space_group_name_H-M   'P 1'
#
loop_
_entity.id
_entity.type
_entity.pdbx_description
1 polymer ?
#
loop_
_entity_poly.entity_id
_entity_poly.type
_entity_poly.pdbx_seq_one_letter_code
_entity_poly.pdbx_strand_id
1 'polypeptide(L)'
;MKRLIIFTSLIFLFACGPREFEPPENVKAILEKAGNNRAELENVIRHYKETGEVIKEEAAYFLIGNMEDHGYAIFKLTDSADNKIEFNIFDFKDYDALLQGWDSIENIRGKIKFKLDTLFKDYETITAEYLINNIDFAYEAWDKNLWAKHLSFDQFCEYILPYRGSSEPLENWRSYFTEELSWVKDSIQDPSDPVEAVMWVNNNIKSWFRFDPRYYEHPTDQGLAEMLRDKMGRCEDMTNLAIYAMRAMGIPVMSDFTPYWANTGNNHAWNATMNKNDSVIIFMGGEANPGKYKLGNKLAKVYRKTFAIQKNSLAEKKQEWEKAPPYLGRNCIKDVTDDYVPVENIKLELTEGIPDSTNFVYICVFNTGEWKAIDYTRFHGTKAYFTKIGLGIAYLPAFYYDKKILPAGNAIVLTDSGKIENKIPDAKIRITLKLYSTTKRVTKLSTDFIEEAHFNIGKKYTLFFWNNKWEEVGAQKATGGPLIFNNVPSNAFYWLVEDGSRKEERIFTIDEQGNQVWW
;
A
#
# COMPACT_ATOMS: atom_id res chain seq x y z
N MET A 1 -6.73 -11.00 84.53
CA MET A 1 -7.77 -11.01 83.47
C MET A 1 -7.10 -10.74 82.13
N LYS A 2 -6.87 -11.78 81.33
CA LYS A 2 -6.43 -11.65 79.93
C LYS A 2 -7.68 -11.49 79.07
N ARG A 3 -7.84 -10.35 78.38
CA ARG A 3 -8.95 -10.15 77.42
C ARG A 3 -8.49 -10.64 76.05
N LEU A 4 -9.18 -11.67 75.56
CA LEU A 4 -9.04 -12.25 74.24
C LEU A 4 -9.72 -11.29 73.23
N ILE A 5 -8.97 -10.76 72.26
CA ILE A 5 -9.51 -9.99 71.15
C ILE A 5 -9.62 -10.97 69.97
N ILE A 6 -10.85 -11.29 69.58
CA ILE A 6 -11.14 -12.11 68.40
C ILE A 6 -11.20 -11.18 67.20
N PHE A 7 -10.22 -11.26 66.29
CA PHE A 7 -10.27 -10.65 64.97
C PHE A 7 -11.16 -11.52 64.07
N THR A 8 -12.30 -10.98 63.65
CA THR A 8 -13.13 -11.57 62.58
C THR A 8 -12.66 -11.01 61.25
N SER A 9 -11.93 -11.82 60.48
CA SER A 9 -11.59 -11.50 59.09
C SER A 9 -12.83 -11.67 58.22
N LEU A 10 -13.36 -10.58 57.68
CA LEU A 10 -14.34 -10.62 56.60
C LEU A 10 -13.64 -11.02 55.30
N ILE A 11 -13.90 -12.25 54.86
CA ILE A 11 -13.55 -12.72 53.52
C ILE A 11 -14.61 -12.15 52.57
N PHE A 12 -14.24 -11.19 51.72
CA PHE A 12 -15.05 -10.79 50.58
C PHE A 12 -14.96 -11.86 49.50
N LEU A 13 -16.00 -12.69 49.42
CA LEU A 13 -16.26 -13.53 48.25
C LEU A 13 -16.75 -12.61 47.12
N PHE A 14 -15.89 -12.33 46.14
CA PHE A 14 -16.34 -11.80 44.85
C PHE A 14 -17.13 -12.89 44.14
N ALA A 15 -18.46 -12.78 44.18
CA ALA A 15 -19.31 -13.54 43.29
C ALA A 15 -19.16 -12.96 41.87
N CYS A 16 -18.56 -13.71 40.94
CA CYS A 16 -18.65 -13.43 39.50
C CYS A 16 -20.10 -13.61 39.06
N GLY A 17 -20.89 -12.55 39.14
CA GLY A 17 -22.11 -12.45 38.33
C GLY A 17 -21.73 -12.34 36.84
N PRO A 18 -22.63 -12.74 35.91
CA PRO A 18 -22.39 -12.54 34.49
C PRO A 18 -22.12 -11.07 34.21
N ARG A 19 -20.96 -10.77 33.60
CA ARG A 19 -20.58 -9.41 33.19
C ARG A 19 -21.63 -8.92 32.19
N GLU A 20 -22.24 -7.77 32.46
CA GLU A 20 -23.32 -7.21 31.63
C GLU A 20 -22.92 -7.17 30.14
N PHE A 21 -23.86 -7.53 29.26
CA PHE A 21 -23.64 -7.55 27.81
C PHE A 21 -23.81 -6.13 27.26
N GLU A 22 -22.86 -5.26 27.57
CA GLU A 22 -22.79 -3.94 26.95
C GLU A 22 -21.46 -3.79 26.19
N PRO A 23 -21.43 -4.17 24.89
CA PRO A 23 -20.23 -4.02 24.08
C PRO A 23 -19.96 -2.53 23.77
N PRO A 24 -18.72 -2.15 23.41
CA PRO A 24 -18.39 -0.79 23.00
C PRO A 24 -19.23 -0.27 21.82
N GLU A 25 -19.38 1.05 21.69
CA GLU A 25 -20.23 1.67 20.65
C GLU A 25 -19.82 1.30 19.21
N ASN A 26 -18.52 1.21 18.93
CA ASN A 26 -18.05 0.77 17.60
C ASN A 26 -18.40 -0.70 17.32
N VAL A 27 -18.46 -1.55 18.34
CA VAL A 27 -18.92 -2.94 18.20
C VAL A 27 -20.43 -2.97 17.97
N LYS A 28 -21.22 -2.19 18.74
CA LYS A 28 -22.67 -2.05 18.54
C LYS A 28 -23.00 -1.64 17.10
N ALA A 29 -22.30 -0.65 16.56
CA ALA A 29 -22.49 -0.19 15.18
C ALA A 29 -22.26 -1.29 14.13
N ILE A 30 -21.29 -2.17 14.35
CA ILE A 30 -21.02 -3.30 13.45
C ILE A 30 -22.07 -4.40 13.59
N LEU A 31 -22.54 -4.69 14.81
CA LEU A 31 -23.63 -5.64 15.04
C LEU A 31 -24.93 -5.21 14.34
N GLU A 32 -25.20 -3.90 14.26
CA GLU A 32 -26.33 -3.36 13.50
C GLU A 32 -26.17 -3.57 11.98
N LYS A 33 -24.95 -3.42 11.46
CA LYS A 33 -24.62 -3.63 10.03
C LYS A 33 -24.57 -5.11 9.63
N ALA A 34 -24.28 -6.01 10.57
CA ALA A 34 -24.09 -7.45 10.35
C ALA A 34 -25.31 -8.20 9.79
N GLY A 35 -26.50 -7.62 9.86
CA GLY A 35 -27.73 -8.23 9.32
C GLY A 35 -27.93 -9.64 9.85
N ASN A 36 -28.04 -10.62 8.94
CA ASN A 36 -28.23 -12.04 9.31
C ASN A 36 -27.03 -12.64 10.05
N ASN A 37 -25.82 -12.09 9.87
CA ASN A 37 -24.60 -12.59 10.49
C ASN A 37 -24.35 -12.02 11.90
N ARG A 38 -25.24 -11.15 12.39
CA ARG A 38 -25.15 -10.56 13.73
C ARG A 38 -24.98 -11.62 14.84
N ALA A 39 -25.71 -12.73 14.74
CA ALA A 39 -25.67 -13.79 15.73
C ALA A 39 -24.26 -14.42 15.86
N GLU A 40 -23.52 -14.57 14.76
CA GLU A 40 -22.15 -15.08 14.79
C GLU A 40 -21.24 -14.15 15.59
N LEU A 41 -21.30 -12.83 15.35
CA LEU A 41 -20.50 -11.85 16.08
C LEU A 41 -20.87 -11.77 17.57
N GLU A 42 -22.16 -11.84 17.90
CA GLU A 42 -22.62 -11.90 19.30
C GLU A 42 -22.16 -13.19 19.99
N ASN A 43 -22.09 -14.32 19.27
CA ASN A 43 -21.59 -15.59 19.81
C ASN A 43 -20.10 -15.51 20.18
N VAL A 44 -19.26 -14.80 19.41
CA VAL A 44 -17.85 -14.56 19.78
C VAL A 44 -17.75 -13.82 21.12
N ILE A 45 -18.51 -12.74 21.26
CA ILE A 45 -18.50 -11.93 22.49
C ILE A 45 -19.02 -12.74 23.67
N ARG A 46 -20.12 -13.49 23.48
CA ARG A 46 -20.71 -14.34 24.51
C ARG A 46 -19.73 -15.41 24.97
N HIS A 47 -19.05 -16.07 24.04
CA HIS A 47 -18.07 -17.11 24.31
C HIS A 47 -17.02 -16.64 25.34
N TYR A 48 -16.32 -15.54 25.07
CA TYR A 48 -15.26 -15.06 25.97
C TYR A 48 -15.77 -14.45 27.28
N LYS A 49 -17.01 -13.91 27.30
CA LYS A 49 -17.66 -13.50 28.55
C LYS A 49 -17.99 -14.69 29.44
N GLU A 50 -18.51 -15.79 28.88
CA GLU A 50 -18.88 -17.00 29.61
C GLU A 50 -17.65 -17.77 30.12
N THR A 51 -16.56 -17.78 29.36
CA THR A 51 -15.28 -18.38 29.81
C THR A 51 -14.49 -17.49 30.78
N GLY A 52 -14.82 -16.19 30.86
CA GLY A 52 -14.13 -15.23 31.72
C GLY A 52 -12.75 -14.80 31.18
N GLU A 53 -12.48 -15.00 29.89
CA GLU A 53 -11.21 -14.68 29.24
C GLU A 53 -11.15 -13.20 28.81
N VAL A 54 -10.96 -12.30 29.78
CA VAL A 54 -11.05 -10.84 29.60
C VAL A 54 -10.18 -10.30 28.46
N ILE A 55 -8.94 -10.77 28.32
CA ILE A 55 -8.04 -10.27 27.27
C ILE A 55 -8.51 -10.69 25.87
N LYS A 56 -9.07 -11.90 25.74
CA LYS A 56 -9.64 -12.36 24.48
C LYS A 56 -10.99 -11.70 24.18
N GLU A 57 -11.78 -11.37 25.21
CA GLU A 57 -12.97 -10.51 25.09
C GLU A 57 -12.58 -9.14 24.49
N GLU A 58 -11.53 -8.50 25.00
CA GLU A 58 -11.02 -7.23 24.47
C GLU A 58 -10.49 -7.35 23.03
N ALA A 59 -9.81 -8.45 22.71
CA ALA A 59 -9.35 -8.75 21.35
C ALA A 59 -10.53 -8.94 20.38
N ALA A 60 -11.60 -9.60 20.82
CA ALA A 60 -12.83 -9.74 20.05
C ALA A 60 -13.48 -8.37 19.78
N TYR A 61 -13.53 -7.48 20.78
CA TYR A 61 -14.03 -6.12 20.59
C TYR A 61 -13.16 -5.31 19.62
N PHE A 62 -11.85 -5.47 19.67
CA PHE A 62 -10.95 -4.82 18.71
C PHE A 62 -11.24 -5.29 17.28
N LEU A 63 -11.35 -6.60 17.05
CA LEU A 63 -11.61 -7.14 15.71
C LEU A 63 -13.00 -6.72 15.20
N ILE A 64 -14.05 -6.97 15.98
CA ILE A 64 -15.43 -6.66 15.60
C ILE A 64 -15.61 -5.16 15.42
N GLY A 65 -15.07 -4.34 16.31
CA GLY A 65 -15.22 -2.89 16.26
C GLY A 65 -14.45 -2.18 15.15
N ASN A 66 -13.64 -2.90 14.35
CA ASN A 66 -12.82 -2.33 13.28
C ASN A 66 -13.00 -3.04 11.91
N MET A 67 -13.98 -3.93 11.76
CA MET A 67 -14.14 -4.74 10.54
C MET A 67 -14.98 -4.13 9.41
N GLU A 68 -15.43 -2.87 9.54
CA GLU A 68 -16.30 -2.23 8.54
C GLU A 68 -15.75 -2.25 7.11
N ASP A 69 -14.45 -1.95 6.98
CA ASP A 69 -13.77 -1.84 5.69
C ASP A 69 -13.08 -3.14 5.26
N HIS A 70 -13.16 -4.19 6.07
CA HIS A 70 -12.52 -5.48 5.78
C HIS A 70 -13.47 -6.39 5.01
N GLY A 71 -12.92 -7.09 4.02
CA GLY A 71 -13.68 -7.90 3.08
C GLY A 71 -12.82 -8.52 2.00
N TYR A 72 -13.42 -9.47 1.29
CA TYR A 72 -12.87 -10.13 0.12
C TYR A 72 -13.59 -9.64 -1.15
N ALA A 73 -12.84 -9.30 -2.20
CA ALA A 73 -13.41 -8.85 -3.46
C ALA A 73 -12.98 -9.76 -4.62
N ILE A 74 -13.98 -10.25 -5.37
CA ILE A 74 -13.77 -10.97 -6.63
C ILE A 74 -13.92 -9.98 -7.78
N PHE A 75 -12.94 -9.95 -8.68
CA PHE A 75 -13.04 -9.18 -9.92
C PHE A 75 -13.14 -10.10 -11.13
N LYS A 76 -13.78 -9.61 -12.18
CA LYS A 76 -13.81 -10.23 -13.50
C LYS A 76 -13.21 -9.29 -14.54
N LEU A 77 -12.51 -9.86 -15.51
CA LEU A 77 -12.03 -9.12 -16.66
C LEU A 77 -13.18 -8.91 -17.65
N THR A 78 -13.35 -7.67 -18.12
CA THR A 78 -14.44 -7.29 -19.03
C THR A 78 -13.95 -6.41 -20.17
N ASP A 79 -14.57 -6.52 -21.34
CA ASP A 79 -14.36 -5.57 -22.44
C ASP A 79 -15.14 -4.26 -22.26
N SER A 80 -15.00 -3.36 -23.22
CA SER A 80 -15.67 -2.06 -23.21
C SER A 80 -17.21 -2.15 -23.29
N ALA A 81 -17.74 -3.31 -23.69
CA ALA A 81 -19.17 -3.61 -23.72
C ALA A 81 -19.62 -4.44 -22.49
N ASP A 82 -18.78 -4.49 -21.43
CA ASP A 82 -19.01 -5.24 -20.18
C ASP A 82 -19.15 -6.76 -20.36
N ASN A 83 -18.74 -7.32 -21.50
CA ASN A 83 -18.72 -8.77 -21.68
C ASN A 83 -17.53 -9.38 -20.93
N LYS A 84 -17.76 -10.51 -20.24
CA LYS A 84 -16.71 -11.25 -19.55
C LYS A 84 -15.65 -11.76 -20.54
N ILE A 85 -14.39 -11.68 -20.14
CA ILE A 85 -13.24 -12.28 -20.80
C ILE A 85 -12.65 -13.33 -19.87
N GLU A 86 -12.51 -14.55 -20.37
CA GLU A 86 -11.69 -15.56 -19.69
C GLU A 86 -10.22 -15.24 -19.96
N PHE A 87 -9.46 -15.10 -18.88
CA PHE A 87 -8.04 -14.78 -18.93
C PHE A 87 -7.35 -15.46 -17.77
N ASN A 88 -6.39 -16.33 -18.09
CA ASN A 88 -5.60 -17.03 -17.09
C ASN A 88 -4.13 -16.67 -17.27
N ILE A 89 -3.51 -16.15 -16.21
CA ILE A 89 -2.12 -15.72 -16.22
C ILE A 89 -1.15 -16.88 -16.51
N PHE A 90 -1.56 -18.12 -16.22
CA PHE A 90 -0.77 -19.34 -16.46
C PHE A 90 -0.75 -19.78 -17.93
N ASP A 91 -1.62 -19.24 -18.77
CA ASP A 91 -1.58 -19.48 -20.22
C ASP A 91 -0.36 -18.80 -20.87
N PHE A 92 0.33 -17.91 -20.14
CA PHE A 92 1.47 -17.14 -20.61
C PHE A 92 2.76 -17.57 -19.91
N LYS A 93 3.82 -17.82 -20.69
CA LYS A 93 5.13 -18.28 -20.18
C LYS A 93 5.83 -17.28 -19.25
N ASP A 94 5.67 -15.99 -19.51
CA ASP A 94 6.33 -14.88 -18.82
C ASP A 94 5.46 -13.62 -18.97
N TYR A 95 5.86 -12.55 -18.28
CA TYR A 95 5.09 -11.30 -18.26
C TYR A 95 5.02 -10.62 -19.62
N ASP A 96 6.10 -10.67 -20.41
CA ASP A 96 6.10 -10.09 -21.76
C ASP A 96 5.10 -10.80 -22.69
N ALA A 97 4.99 -12.12 -22.61
CA ALA A 97 3.97 -12.89 -23.34
C ALA A 97 2.55 -12.56 -22.85
N LEU A 98 2.38 -12.35 -21.53
CA LEU A 98 1.11 -11.93 -20.96
C LEU A 98 0.67 -10.58 -21.50
N LEU A 99 1.59 -9.60 -21.54
CA LEU A 99 1.32 -8.28 -22.10
C LEU A 99 0.96 -8.33 -23.60
N GLN A 100 1.64 -9.17 -24.38
CA GLN A 100 1.28 -9.39 -25.79
C GLN A 100 -0.11 -10.02 -25.95
N GLY A 101 -0.46 -10.97 -25.08
CA GLY A 101 -1.80 -11.54 -25.01
C GLY A 101 -2.86 -10.50 -24.69
N TRP A 102 -2.60 -9.66 -23.69
CA TRP A 102 -3.45 -8.53 -23.31
C TRP A 102 -3.68 -7.59 -24.49
N ASP A 103 -2.61 -7.15 -25.16
CA ASP A 103 -2.67 -6.26 -26.32
C ASP A 103 -3.47 -6.87 -27.49
N SER A 104 -3.29 -8.18 -27.72
CA SER A 104 -4.06 -8.92 -28.73
C SER A 104 -5.57 -8.89 -28.44
N ILE A 105 -5.95 -9.10 -27.17
CA ILE A 105 -7.35 -9.03 -26.74
C ILE A 105 -7.88 -7.61 -26.93
N GLU A 106 -7.13 -6.58 -26.51
CA GLU A 106 -7.56 -5.18 -26.64
C GLU A 106 -7.72 -4.75 -28.10
N ASN A 107 -6.86 -5.23 -29.00
CA ASN A 107 -6.97 -4.96 -30.44
C ASN A 107 -8.25 -5.53 -31.06
N ILE A 108 -8.77 -6.63 -30.52
CA ILE A 108 -9.97 -7.31 -31.04
C ILE A 108 -11.24 -6.77 -30.35
N ARG A 109 -11.19 -6.60 -29.02
CA ARG A 109 -12.37 -6.34 -28.18
C ARG A 109 -12.46 -4.91 -27.66
N GLY A 110 -11.48 -4.06 -27.95
CA GLY A 110 -11.31 -2.76 -27.33
C GLY A 110 -10.75 -2.89 -25.91
N LYS A 111 -10.65 -1.76 -25.20
CA LYS A 111 -10.04 -1.70 -23.86
C LYS A 111 -10.69 -2.70 -22.91
N ILE A 112 -9.85 -3.41 -22.16
CA ILE A 112 -10.28 -4.37 -21.15
C ILE A 112 -9.93 -3.87 -19.75
N LYS A 113 -10.73 -4.27 -18.76
CA LYS A 113 -10.56 -3.82 -17.37
C LYS A 113 -11.12 -4.84 -16.38
N PHE A 114 -10.50 -4.90 -15.21
CA PHE A 114 -11.08 -5.56 -14.07
C PHE A 114 -12.28 -4.76 -13.54
N LYS A 115 -13.40 -5.47 -13.33
CA LYS A 115 -14.63 -4.94 -12.74
C LYS A 115 -14.97 -5.78 -11.52
N LEU A 116 -15.37 -5.12 -10.43
CA LEU A 116 -15.86 -5.80 -9.24
C LEU A 116 -17.03 -6.69 -9.65
N ASP A 117 -16.90 -7.98 -9.35
CA ASP A 117 -17.93 -8.98 -9.57
C ASP A 117 -18.74 -9.18 -8.28
N THR A 118 -18.06 -9.53 -7.20
CA THR A 118 -18.67 -9.80 -5.90
C THR A 118 -17.81 -9.21 -4.78
N LEU A 119 -18.45 -8.64 -3.76
CA LEU A 119 -17.81 -8.15 -2.54
C LEU A 119 -18.41 -8.88 -1.34
N PHE A 120 -17.56 -9.49 -0.53
CA PHE A 120 -17.93 -10.14 0.72
C PHE A 120 -17.41 -9.28 1.87
N LYS A 121 -18.32 -8.67 2.63
CA LYS A 121 -17.97 -7.89 3.81
C LYS A 121 -17.84 -8.81 5.02
N ASP A 122 -16.79 -8.61 5.81
CA ASP A 122 -16.46 -9.48 6.94
C ASP A 122 -17.63 -9.62 7.91
N TYR A 123 -18.21 -8.48 8.30
CA TYR A 123 -19.31 -8.44 9.25
C TYR A 123 -20.57 -9.18 8.75
N GLU A 124 -20.69 -9.44 7.43
CA GLU A 124 -21.81 -10.16 6.82
C GLU A 124 -21.54 -11.66 6.63
N THR A 125 -20.29 -12.11 6.69
CA THR A 125 -19.92 -13.49 6.27
C THR A 125 -19.04 -14.25 7.25
N ILE A 126 -18.35 -13.58 8.17
CA ILE A 126 -17.40 -14.24 9.08
C ILE A 126 -18.15 -15.04 10.16
N THR A 127 -17.69 -16.26 10.43
CA THR A 127 -18.30 -17.13 11.44
C THR A 127 -17.67 -16.91 12.81
N ALA A 128 -18.44 -17.23 13.87
CA ALA A 128 -17.98 -17.20 15.24
C ALA A 128 -16.80 -18.16 15.44
N GLU A 129 -16.90 -19.37 14.89
CA GLU A 129 -15.85 -20.39 14.95
C GLU A 129 -14.53 -19.86 14.38
N TYR A 130 -14.57 -19.21 13.22
CA TYR A 130 -13.35 -18.67 12.61
C TYR A 130 -12.72 -17.57 13.47
N LEU A 131 -13.52 -16.62 13.96
CA LEU A 131 -13.01 -15.53 14.80
C LEU A 131 -12.46 -16.03 16.15
N ILE A 132 -13.16 -16.94 16.82
CA ILE A 132 -12.72 -17.54 18.08
C ILE A 132 -11.40 -18.28 17.85
N ASN A 133 -11.32 -19.15 16.83
CA ASN A 133 -10.09 -19.86 16.49
C ASN A 133 -8.94 -18.88 16.19
N ASN A 134 -9.21 -17.81 15.43
CA ASN A 134 -8.20 -16.78 15.15
C ASN A 134 -7.68 -16.12 16.44
N ILE A 135 -8.57 -15.70 17.33
CA ILE A 135 -8.23 -15.04 18.59
C ILE A 135 -7.44 -15.99 19.49
N ASP A 136 -7.87 -17.25 19.60
CA ASP A 136 -7.22 -18.26 20.43
C ASP A 136 -5.79 -18.55 19.96
N PHE A 137 -5.60 -18.82 18.67
CA PHE A 137 -4.26 -19.04 18.11
C PHE A 137 -3.36 -17.81 18.25
N ALA A 138 -3.90 -16.61 17.96
CA ALA A 138 -3.13 -15.38 18.09
C ALA A 138 -2.70 -15.12 19.54
N TYR A 139 -3.63 -15.24 20.49
CA TYR A 139 -3.37 -15.05 21.91
C TYR A 139 -2.39 -16.10 22.43
N GLU A 140 -2.55 -17.37 22.06
CA GLU A 140 -1.63 -18.44 22.45
C GLU A 140 -0.20 -18.16 21.96
N ALA A 141 -0.05 -17.75 20.70
CA ALA A 141 1.27 -17.44 20.16
C ALA A 141 1.90 -16.21 20.84
N TRP A 142 1.11 -15.16 21.12
CA TRP A 142 1.56 -13.98 21.85
C TRP A 142 1.92 -14.28 23.32
N ASP A 143 1.17 -15.16 23.98
CA ASP A 143 1.41 -15.52 25.38
C ASP A 143 2.52 -16.57 25.55
N LYS A 144 2.67 -17.53 24.65
CA LYS A 144 3.65 -18.62 24.84
C LYS A 144 5.03 -18.31 24.28
N ASN A 145 5.14 -17.43 23.28
CA ASN A 145 6.41 -17.21 22.60
C ASN A 145 7.19 -16.07 23.26
N LEU A 146 8.44 -16.34 23.68
CA LEU A 146 9.27 -15.39 24.43
C LEU A 146 9.57 -14.11 23.62
N TRP A 147 9.71 -14.21 22.29
CA TRP A 147 9.89 -13.05 21.41
C TRP A 147 8.69 -12.11 21.35
N ALA A 148 7.51 -12.54 21.77
CA ALA A 148 6.30 -11.73 21.75
C ALA A 148 6.05 -10.98 23.08
N LYS A 149 6.78 -11.35 24.15
CA LYS A 149 6.55 -10.83 25.52
C LYS A 149 6.83 -9.34 25.72
N HIS A 150 7.55 -8.71 24.82
CA HIS A 150 7.80 -7.26 24.86
C HIS A 150 6.61 -6.44 24.35
N LEU A 151 5.64 -7.07 23.67
CA LEU A 151 4.54 -6.36 23.03
C LEU A 151 3.43 -6.01 24.02
N SER A 152 2.98 -4.76 23.93
CA SER A 152 1.73 -4.31 24.54
C SER A 152 0.51 -4.97 23.90
N PHE A 153 -0.63 -4.89 24.60
CA PHE A 153 -1.90 -5.39 24.07
C PHE A 153 -2.31 -4.68 22.76
N ASP A 154 -2.06 -3.37 22.64
CA ASP A 154 -2.34 -2.61 21.41
C ASP A 154 -1.48 -3.08 20.24
N GLN A 155 -0.19 -3.35 20.47
CA GLN A 155 0.70 -3.91 19.44
C GLN A 155 0.30 -5.34 19.07
N PHE A 156 -0.16 -6.16 20.02
CA PHE A 156 -0.74 -7.47 19.74
C PHE A 156 -1.96 -7.34 18.84
N CYS A 157 -2.90 -6.45 19.19
CA CYS A 157 -4.13 -6.20 18.45
C CYS A 157 -3.87 -5.75 17.00
N GLU A 158 -2.86 -4.91 16.78
CA GLU A 158 -2.58 -4.34 15.46
C GLU A 158 -1.66 -5.24 14.61
N TYR A 159 -0.68 -5.92 15.21
CA TYR A 159 0.42 -6.54 14.47
C TYR A 159 0.46 -8.07 14.51
N ILE A 160 -0.35 -8.71 15.37
CA ILE A 160 -0.44 -10.18 15.49
C ILE A 160 -1.86 -10.69 15.30
N LEU A 161 -2.84 -10.10 16.00
CA LEU A 161 -4.23 -10.53 16.05
C LEU A 161 -5.01 -10.52 14.72
N PRO A 162 -4.78 -9.58 13.77
CA PRO A 162 -5.64 -9.48 12.60
C PRO A 162 -5.59 -10.72 11.71
N TYR A 163 -6.77 -11.20 11.32
CA TYR A 163 -6.96 -12.40 10.49
C TYR A 163 -6.76 -12.15 8.98
N ARG A 164 -6.50 -10.90 8.59
CA ARG A 164 -6.20 -10.49 7.21
C ARG A 164 -4.99 -9.56 7.12
N GLY A 165 -4.40 -9.50 5.92
CA GLY A 165 -3.41 -8.52 5.48
C GLY A 165 -3.87 -7.61 4.34
N SER A 166 -4.87 -8.01 3.55
CA SER A 166 -5.41 -7.27 2.41
C SER A 166 -6.89 -7.65 2.15
N SER A 167 -7.26 -7.86 0.89
CA SER A 167 -8.60 -8.25 0.45
C SER A 167 -8.62 -9.68 -0.08
N GLU A 168 -7.96 -10.62 0.61
CA GLU A 168 -7.93 -12.06 0.35
C GLU A 168 -9.18 -12.81 0.87
N PRO A 169 -9.47 -14.03 0.35
CA PRO A 169 -10.47 -14.90 0.96
C PRO A 169 -10.08 -15.35 2.38
N LEU A 170 -11.08 -15.62 3.22
CA LEU A 170 -10.85 -16.21 4.55
C LEU A 170 -10.43 -17.67 4.44
N GLU A 171 -9.28 -18.00 4.99
CA GLU A 171 -8.76 -19.36 5.06
C GLU A 171 -8.10 -19.62 6.42
N ASN A 172 -7.98 -20.89 6.81
CA ASN A 172 -7.46 -21.33 8.11
C ASN A 172 -5.93 -21.33 8.16
N TRP A 173 -5.31 -20.21 7.76
CA TRP A 173 -3.86 -20.08 7.65
C TRP A 173 -3.14 -20.13 9.00
N ARG A 174 -3.76 -19.70 10.10
CA ARG A 174 -3.13 -19.74 11.44
C ARG A 174 -2.82 -21.15 11.90
N SER A 175 -3.81 -22.04 11.81
CA SER A 175 -3.63 -23.43 12.21
C SER A 175 -2.53 -24.09 11.38
N TYR A 176 -2.55 -23.88 10.06
CA TYR A 176 -1.55 -24.40 9.13
C TYR A 176 -0.13 -23.95 9.52
N PHE A 177 0.10 -22.64 9.66
CA PHE A 177 1.44 -22.13 9.96
C PHE A 177 1.90 -22.39 11.40
N THR A 178 0.98 -22.51 12.36
CA THR A 178 1.33 -22.90 13.74
C THR A 178 1.93 -24.30 13.76
N GLU A 179 1.39 -25.22 12.96
CA GLU A 179 1.92 -26.58 12.81
C GLU A 179 3.23 -26.59 12.01
N GLU A 180 3.21 -26.02 10.80
CA GLU A 180 4.35 -26.01 9.87
C GLU A 180 5.59 -25.31 10.41
N LEU A 181 5.44 -24.29 11.27
CA LEU A 181 6.55 -23.49 11.79
C LEU A 181 6.88 -23.81 13.24
N SER A 182 6.31 -24.87 13.81
CA SER A 182 6.54 -25.30 15.19
C SER A 182 8.03 -25.49 15.53
N TRP A 183 8.84 -25.94 14.56
CA TRP A 183 10.29 -26.15 14.66
C TRP A 183 11.13 -24.87 14.83
N VAL A 184 10.57 -23.69 14.53
CA VAL A 184 11.32 -22.42 14.59
C VAL A 184 11.82 -22.13 16.01
N LYS A 185 11.04 -22.51 17.03
CA LYS A 185 11.39 -22.34 18.45
C LYS A 185 12.68 -23.05 18.82
N ASP A 186 12.93 -24.20 18.20
CA ASP A 186 14.11 -25.03 18.45
C ASP A 186 15.34 -24.58 17.65
N SER A 187 15.17 -23.65 16.71
CA SER A 187 16.24 -23.18 15.80
C SER A 187 16.85 -21.83 16.21
N ILE A 188 16.09 -21.01 16.94
CA ILE A 188 16.49 -19.68 17.37
C ILE A 188 17.53 -19.74 18.50
N GLN A 189 18.54 -18.88 18.43
CA GLN A 189 19.57 -18.75 19.46
C GLN A 189 19.12 -17.90 20.65
N ASP A 190 18.54 -16.72 20.40
CA ASP A 190 17.90 -15.91 21.43
C ASP A 190 16.37 -16.03 21.31
N PRO A 191 15.70 -16.86 22.14
CA PRO A 191 14.26 -17.09 22.01
C PRO A 191 13.42 -15.84 22.30
N SER A 192 14.02 -14.76 22.79
CA SER A 192 13.35 -13.48 22.96
C SER A 192 13.52 -12.53 21.77
N ASP A 193 14.37 -12.82 20.77
CA ASP A 193 14.59 -11.96 19.61
C ASP A 193 13.53 -12.16 18.50
N PRO A 194 12.61 -11.19 18.30
CA PRO A 194 11.62 -11.29 17.22
C PRO A 194 12.25 -11.22 15.83
N VAL A 195 13.39 -10.55 15.66
CA VAL A 195 14.05 -10.39 14.35
C VAL A 195 14.68 -11.70 13.90
N GLU A 196 15.26 -12.46 14.83
CA GLU A 196 15.77 -13.79 14.55
C GLU A 196 14.63 -14.74 14.13
N ALA A 197 13.49 -14.68 14.82
CA ALA A 197 12.31 -15.46 14.45
C ALA A 197 11.81 -15.12 13.04
N VAL A 198 11.76 -13.84 12.67
CA VAL A 198 11.45 -13.40 11.29
C VAL A 198 12.43 -14.00 10.30
N MET A 199 13.73 -14.03 10.61
CA MET A 199 14.74 -14.58 9.70
C MET A 199 14.52 -16.06 9.40
N TRP A 200 14.21 -16.88 10.41
CA TRP A 200 13.94 -18.30 10.24
C TRP A 200 12.67 -18.56 9.42
N VAL A 201 11.57 -17.90 9.77
CA VAL A 201 10.31 -18.02 9.03
C VAL A 201 10.47 -17.53 7.58
N ASN A 202 11.12 -16.38 7.36
CA ASN A 202 11.32 -15.86 6.02
C ASN A 202 12.25 -16.73 5.17
N ASN A 203 13.26 -17.36 5.78
CA ASN A 203 14.12 -18.32 5.07
C ASN A 203 13.35 -19.57 4.65
N ASN A 204 12.38 -20.04 5.44
CA ASN A 204 11.47 -21.10 5.02
C ASN A 204 10.66 -20.66 3.79
N ILE A 205 10.02 -19.49 3.83
CA ILE A 205 9.23 -18.97 2.69
C ILE A 205 10.11 -18.83 1.44
N LYS A 206 11.33 -18.30 1.56
CA LYS A 206 12.31 -18.21 0.47
C LYS A 206 12.65 -19.54 -0.16
N SER A 207 12.52 -20.66 0.55
CA SER A 207 12.84 -21.96 -0.05
C SER A 207 11.83 -22.34 -1.14
N TRP A 208 10.58 -21.85 -1.07
CA TRP A 208 9.50 -22.34 -1.92
C TRP A 208 8.67 -21.27 -2.65
N PHE A 209 8.53 -20.04 -2.15
CA PHE A 209 7.72 -18.99 -2.81
C PHE A 209 8.55 -18.01 -3.63
N ARG A 210 8.07 -17.55 -4.79
CA ARG A 210 8.80 -16.63 -5.69
C ARG A 210 7.95 -15.45 -6.14
N PHE A 211 8.59 -14.30 -6.38
CA PHE A 211 7.94 -13.20 -7.07
C PHE A 211 7.63 -13.57 -8.53
N ASP A 212 6.42 -13.26 -8.99
CA ASP A 212 6.03 -13.34 -10.39
C ASP A 212 5.15 -12.16 -10.81
N PRO A 213 5.62 -11.30 -11.73
CA PRO A 213 4.87 -10.11 -12.16
C PRO A 213 3.60 -10.42 -12.94
N ARG A 214 3.39 -11.66 -13.43
CA ARG A 214 2.12 -12.04 -14.07
C ARG A 214 0.92 -11.88 -13.13
N TYR A 215 1.14 -11.94 -11.82
CA TYR A 215 0.10 -11.74 -10.80
C TYR A 215 -0.40 -10.30 -10.68
N TYR A 216 0.27 -9.33 -11.32
CA TYR A 216 -0.33 -8.00 -11.46
C TYR A 216 -1.67 -8.05 -12.22
N GLU A 217 -1.82 -9.01 -13.12
CA GLU A 217 -3.06 -9.25 -13.87
C GLU A 217 -3.87 -10.45 -13.32
N HIS A 218 -3.61 -10.86 -12.08
CA HIS A 218 -4.48 -11.81 -11.37
C HIS A 218 -5.72 -11.07 -10.82
N PRO A 219 -6.93 -11.62 -10.99
CA PRO A 219 -8.17 -10.91 -10.67
C PRO A 219 -8.39 -10.60 -9.18
N THR A 220 -7.76 -11.35 -8.28
CA THR A 220 -8.00 -11.25 -6.83
C THR A 220 -6.68 -11.36 -6.06
N ASP A 221 -6.66 -10.84 -4.83
CA ASP A 221 -5.59 -11.16 -3.89
C ASP A 221 -5.65 -12.66 -3.56
N GLN A 222 -4.49 -13.32 -3.47
CA GLN A 222 -4.44 -14.77 -3.31
C GLN A 222 -4.87 -15.21 -1.89
N GLY A 223 -5.60 -16.32 -1.82
CA GLY A 223 -5.75 -17.12 -0.60
C GLY A 223 -4.50 -17.97 -0.32
N LEU A 224 -4.36 -18.53 0.88
CA LEU A 224 -3.26 -19.42 1.21
C LEU A 224 -3.26 -20.68 0.33
N ALA A 225 -4.42 -21.27 0.04
CA ALA A 225 -4.55 -22.46 -0.79
C ALA A 225 -3.96 -22.25 -2.20
N GLU A 226 -4.18 -21.06 -2.76
CA GLU A 226 -3.60 -20.64 -4.04
C GLU A 226 -2.09 -20.42 -3.93
N MET A 227 -1.63 -19.70 -2.90
CA MET A 227 -0.20 -19.49 -2.65
C MET A 227 0.57 -20.81 -2.47
N LEU A 228 -0.01 -21.83 -1.83
CA LEU A 228 0.60 -23.15 -1.64
C LEU A 228 0.65 -23.97 -2.93
N ARG A 229 -0.38 -23.85 -3.77
CA ARG A 229 -0.48 -24.53 -5.05
C ARG A 229 0.51 -23.95 -6.05
N ASP A 230 0.50 -22.62 -6.20
CA ASP A 230 1.19 -21.94 -7.28
C ASP A 230 2.61 -21.53 -6.87
N LYS A 231 2.83 -21.26 -5.59
CA LYS A 231 4.13 -20.91 -5.00
C LYS A 231 4.75 -19.64 -5.59
N MET A 232 3.91 -18.75 -6.09
CA MET A 232 4.33 -17.51 -6.71
C MET A 232 3.27 -16.42 -6.56
N GLY A 233 3.68 -15.16 -6.61
CA GLY A 233 2.77 -14.03 -6.44
C GLY A 233 3.43 -12.67 -6.66
N ARG A 234 2.61 -11.61 -6.64
CA ARG A 234 3.12 -10.23 -6.67
C ARG A 234 3.53 -9.76 -5.28
N CYS A 235 4.01 -8.52 -5.17
CA CYS A 235 4.54 -8.01 -3.89
C CYS A 235 3.50 -8.04 -2.76
N GLU A 236 2.24 -7.74 -3.05
CA GLU A 236 1.14 -7.82 -2.08
C GLU A 236 0.93 -9.25 -1.56
N ASP A 237 0.95 -10.25 -2.45
CA ASP A 237 0.79 -11.67 -2.08
C ASP A 237 1.95 -12.15 -1.20
N MET A 238 3.18 -11.72 -1.53
CA MET A 238 4.37 -12.01 -0.72
C MET A 238 4.27 -11.40 0.67
N THR A 239 3.76 -10.16 0.78
CA THR A 239 3.55 -9.53 2.08
C THR A 239 2.48 -10.24 2.90
N ASN A 240 1.39 -10.67 2.27
CA ASN A 240 0.31 -11.42 2.91
C ASN A 240 0.79 -12.79 3.39
N LEU A 241 1.53 -13.54 2.57
CA LEU A 241 2.10 -14.83 2.96
C LEU A 241 3.02 -14.72 4.18
N ALA A 242 3.92 -13.74 4.18
CA ALA A 242 4.79 -13.48 5.32
C ALA A 242 3.99 -13.07 6.57
N ILE A 243 2.93 -12.27 6.40
CA ILE A 243 2.01 -11.92 7.49
C ILE A 243 1.36 -13.18 8.07
N TYR A 244 0.82 -14.08 7.26
CA TYR A 244 0.18 -15.31 7.75
C TYR A 244 1.15 -16.16 8.57
N ALA A 245 2.32 -16.44 7.99
CA ALA A 245 3.35 -17.26 8.61
C ALA A 245 3.85 -16.66 9.94
N MET A 246 4.16 -15.37 9.95
CA MET A 246 4.79 -14.73 11.10
C MET A 246 3.78 -14.42 12.20
N ARG A 247 2.56 -13.98 11.86
CA ARG A 247 1.51 -13.74 12.86
C ARG A 247 1.01 -15.03 13.50
N ALA A 248 1.01 -16.15 12.80
CA ALA A 248 0.74 -17.47 13.40
C ALA A 248 1.76 -17.82 14.50
N MET A 249 3.00 -17.34 14.36
CA MET A 249 4.07 -17.51 15.35
C MET A 249 4.13 -16.38 16.39
N GLY A 250 3.14 -15.49 16.46
CA GLY A 250 3.13 -14.39 17.42
C GLY A 250 4.22 -13.35 17.16
N ILE A 251 4.70 -13.25 15.92
CA ILE A 251 5.71 -12.26 15.51
C ILE A 251 4.98 -11.01 15.00
N PRO A 252 5.33 -9.80 15.49
CA PRO A 252 4.69 -8.56 15.04
C PRO A 252 5.14 -8.20 13.63
N VAL A 253 4.21 -8.24 12.67
CA VAL A 253 4.49 -7.91 11.25
C VAL A 253 3.43 -7.00 10.67
N MET A 254 3.91 -6.04 9.89
CA MET A 254 3.13 -5.02 9.20
C MET A 254 3.34 -5.14 7.69
N SER A 255 2.38 -4.62 6.91
CA SER A 255 2.49 -4.40 5.47
C SER A 255 2.53 -2.89 5.23
N ASP A 256 3.66 -2.43 4.71
CA ASP A 256 3.88 -1.04 4.36
C ASP A 256 3.97 -0.93 2.84
N PHE A 257 3.51 0.17 2.27
CA PHE A 257 3.46 0.34 0.82
C PHE A 257 3.64 1.80 0.40
N THR A 258 4.16 1.99 -0.81
CA THR A 258 3.98 3.24 -1.54
C THR A 258 2.89 3.05 -2.60
N PRO A 259 1.89 3.94 -2.68
CA PRO A 259 0.82 3.81 -3.67
C PRO A 259 1.35 4.02 -5.09
N TYR A 260 2.38 4.87 -5.23
CA TYR A 260 3.02 5.19 -6.49
C TYR A 260 4.47 5.57 -6.23
N TRP A 261 5.41 4.93 -6.92
CA TRP A 261 6.78 5.42 -6.95
C TRP A 261 6.84 6.82 -7.55
N ALA A 262 7.70 7.67 -6.98
CA ALA A 262 7.84 9.02 -7.46
C ALA A 262 8.65 9.12 -8.76
N ASN A 263 9.56 8.16 -9.01
CA ASN A 263 10.55 8.18 -10.09
C ASN A 263 10.50 7.01 -11.08
N THR A 264 9.49 6.15 -10.97
CA THR A 264 9.21 5.03 -11.89
C THR A 264 7.70 4.77 -11.89
N GLY A 265 7.19 3.99 -12.85
CA GLY A 265 5.83 3.48 -12.78
C GLY A 265 5.62 2.46 -11.65
N ASN A 266 4.35 2.08 -11.46
CA ASN A 266 3.86 1.10 -10.49
C ASN A 266 3.88 1.54 -9.02
N ASN A 267 3.28 0.71 -8.16
CA ASN A 267 3.28 0.78 -6.70
C ASN A 267 4.38 -0.15 -6.12
N HIS A 268 4.41 -0.31 -4.79
CA HIS A 268 5.12 -1.42 -4.16
C HIS A 268 4.66 -1.65 -2.73
N ALA A 269 4.61 -2.91 -2.30
CA ALA A 269 4.35 -3.33 -0.93
C ALA A 269 5.50 -4.18 -0.38
N TRP A 270 5.82 -4.01 0.90
CA TRP A 270 6.84 -4.78 1.61
C TRP A 270 6.42 -5.03 3.06
N ASN A 271 7.17 -5.85 3.77
CA ASN A 271 6.91 -6.10 5.17
C ASN A 271 7.80 -5.24 6.07
N ALA A 272 7.29 -4.95 7.25
CA ALA A 272 8.08 -4.44 8.35
C ALA A 272 7.85 -5.30 9.60
N THR A 273 8.84 -5.35 10.48
CA THR A 273 8.73 -5.95 11.82
C THR A 273 9.28 -4.96 12.86
N MET A 274 9.10 -5.27 14.14
CA MET A 274 9.65 -4.49 15.24
C MET A 274 10.65 -5.32 16.03
N ASN A 275 11.74 -4.69 16.46
CA ASN A 275 12.62 -5.28 17.47
C ASN A 275 12.09 -5.03 18.90
N LYS A 276 12.79 -5.54 19.91
CA LYS A 276 12.45 -5.37 21.34
C LYS A 276 12.38 -3.90 21.81
N ASN A 277 12.93 -2.96 21.04
CA ASN A 277 12.98 -1.54 21.34
C ASN A 277 11.99 -0.75 20.47
N ASP A 278 10.97 -1.41 19.92
CA ASP A 278 9.95 -0.84 19.03
C ASP A 278 10.49 -0.22 17.74
N SER A 279 11.74 -0.48 17.38
CA SER A 279 12.32 0.03 16.13
C SER A 279 11.83 -0.80 14.95
N VAL A 280 11.30 -0.11 13.95
CA VAL A 280 10.81 -0.73 12.70
C VAL A 280 11.99 -1.16 11.83
N ILE A 281 11.97 -2.42 11.39
CA ILE A 281 12.97 -2.98 10.48
C ILE A 281 12.25 -3.60 9.28
N ILE A 282 12.65 -3.18 8.08
CA ILE A 282 11.99 -3.61 6.84
C ILE A 282 12.61 -4.89 6.29
N PHE A 283 11.77 -5.66 5.59
CA PHE A 283 12.16 -6.89 4.91
C PHE A 283 11.18 -7.17 3.75
N MET A 284 11.46 -8.21 2.96
CA MET A 284 10.54 -8.69 1.94
C MET A 284 10.29 -10.18 2.13
N GLY A 285 9.02 -10.53 2.37
CA GLY A 285 8.55 -11.91 2.45
C GLY A 285 9.01 -12.71 1.24
N GLY A 286 9.71 -13.83 1.45
CA GLY A 286 10.19 -14.68 0.36
C GLY A 286 11.41 -14.16 -0.42
N GLU A 287 12.02 -13.02 -0.04
CA GLU A 287 13.21 -12.49 -0.74
C GLU A 287 14.35 -12.07 0.20
N ALA A 288 14.11 -11.07 1.04
CA ALA A 288 15.16 -10.40 1.81
C ALA A 288 14.81 -10.37 3.30
N ASN A 289 15.79 -10.68 4.16
CA ASN A 289 15.61 -10.67 5.61
C ASN A 289 15.66 -9.24 6.18
N PRO A 290 15.14 -9.05 7.41
CA PRO A 290 15.22 -7.77 8.12
C PRO A 290 16.62 -7.14 8.06
N GLY A 291 16.65 -5.85 7.74
CA GLY A 291 17.89 -5.06 7.64
C GLY A 291 18.72 -5.32 6.38
N LYS A 292 18.35 -6.30 5.54
CA LYS A 292 18.99 -6.56 4.24
C LYS A 292 18.20 -6.03 3.06
N TYR A 293 16.89 -5.83 3.23
CA TYR A 293 16.04 -5.29 2.17
C TYR A 293 16.26 -3.79 1.98
N LYS A 294 16.26 -3.33 0.73
CA LYS A 294 16.51 -1.93 0.37
C LYS A 294 15.47 -1.47 -0.64
N LEU A 295 14.87 -0.31 -0.39
CA LEU A 295 13.99 0.37 -1.33
C LEU A 295 14.85 1.26 -2.23
N GLY A 296 14.94 0.93 -3.52
CA GLY A 296 15.82 1.63 -4.48
C GLY A 296 15.20 2.84 -5.15
N ASN A 297 13.88 3.01 -5.04
CA ASN A 297 13.11 4.05 -5.72
C ASN A 297 12.74 5.19 -4.76
N LYS A 298 12.36 6.35 -5.31
CA LYS A 298 12.00 7.54 -4.54
C LYS A 298 10.61 7.41 -3.93
N LEU A 299 10.54 7.60 -2.61
CA LEU A 299 9.33 7.55 -1.82
C LEU A 299 8.81 8.97 -1.59
N ALA A 300 7.64 9.27 -2.15
CA ALA A 300 6.93 10.50 -1.82
C ALA A 300 6.09 10.36 -0.55
N LYS A 301 5.48 9.17 -0.39
CA LYS A 301 4.69 8.74 0.75
C LYS A 301 4.88 7.24 1.00
N VAL A 302 4.82 6.86 2.27
CA VAL A 302 4.70 5.47 2.71
C VAL A 302 3.52 5.36 3.66
N TYR A 303 2.67 4.37 3.41
CA TYR A 303 1.54 4.05 4.25
C TYR A 303 1.69 2.64 4.83
N ARG A 304 1.37 2.50 6.11
CA ARG A 304 1.21 1.22 6.80
C ARG A 304 -0.26 0.82 6.74
N LYS A 305 -0.55 -0.40 6.28
CA LYS A 305 -1.89 -1.00 6.43
C LYS A 305 -2.15 -1.25 7.92
N THR A 306 -3.31 -0.83 8.40
CA THR A 306 -3.79 -1.07 9.76
C THR A 306 -5.01 -1.98 9.71
N PHE A 307 -5.29 -2.71 10.79
CA PHE A 307 -6.61 -3.32 10.97
C PHE A 307 -7.56 -2.29 11.59
N ALA A 308 -7.07 -1.46 12.53
CA ALA A 308 -7.87 -0.42 13.14
C ALA A 308 -8.21 0.71 12.16
N ILE A 309 -9.44 1.25 12.29
CA ILE A 309 -9.91 2.44 11.56
C ILE A 309 -9.14 3.67 12.05
N GLN A 310 -8.52 4.38 11.12
CA GLN A 310 -7.85 5.64 11.40
C GLN A 310 -8.87 6.78 11.41
N LYS A 311 -9.26 7.25 12.60
CA LYS A 311 -10.29 8.31 12.78
C LYS A 311 -10.00 9.64 12.05
N ASN A 312 -8.74 9.85 11.64
CA ASN A 312 -8.30 11.03 10.91
C ASN A 312 -8.10 10.78 9.42
N SER A 313 -8.55 9.64 8.87
CA SER A 313 -8.48 9.31 7.45
C SER A 313 -9.30 10.30 6.60
N LEU A 314 -9.15 10.22 5.28
CA LEU A 314 -9.98 10.98 4.36
C LEU A 314 -11.41 10.45 4.37
N ALA A 315 -11.59 9.14 4.47
CA ALA A 315 -12.91 8.53 4.45
C ALA A 315 -13.79 8.99 5.62
N GLU A 316 -13.22 9.18 6.82
CA GLU A 316 -13.94 9.74 7.97
C GLU A 316 -14.23 11.23 7.85
N LYS A 317 -13.41 11.98 7.08
CA LYS A 317 -13.50 13.44 6.97
C LYS A 317 -14.32 13.94 5.78
N LYS A 318 -14.37 13.14 4.71
CA LYS A 318 -15.03 13.52 3.46
C LYS A 318 -16.53 13.37 3.57
N GLN A 319 -17.24 14.12 2.75
CA GLN A 319 -18.68 13.97 2.61
C GLN A 319 -18.98 12.81 1.63
N GLU A 320 -20.19 12.27 1.69
CA GLU A 320 -20.58 11.13 0.84
C GLU A 320 -20.48 11.47 -0.66
N TRP A 321 -20.87 12.68 -1.04
CA TRP A 321 -20.80 13.18 -2.41
C TRP A 321 -19.37 13.47 -2.90
N GLU A 322 -18.40 13.60 -1.98
CA GLU A 322 -17.03 13.92 -2.32
C GLU A 322 -16.26 12.63 -2.64
N LYS A 323 -15.87 12.49 -3.91
CA LYS A 323 -15.10 11.35 -4.40
C LYS A 323 -13.63 11.50 -3.97
N ALA A 324 -12.99 10.38 -3.68
CA ALA A 324 -11.58 10.31 -3.34
C ALA A 324 -10.84 9.32 -4.27
N PRO A 325 -9.53 9.51 -4.50
CA PRO A 325 -8.68 8.47 -5.10
C PRO A 325 -8.82 7.15 -4.34
N PRO A 326 -8.87 5.98 -5.02
CA PRO A 326 -9.32 4.72 -4.42
C PRO A 326 -8.62 4.31 -3.12
N TYR A 327 -7.29 4.41 -3.03
CA TYR A 327 -6.56 3.99 -1.83
C TYR A 327 -6.56 5.05 -0.71
N LEU A 328 -6.65 6.35 -1.05
CA LEU A 328 -6.78 7.44 -0.06
C LEU A 328 -8.16 7.45 0.59
N GLY A 329 -9.17 6.92 -0.10
CA GLY A 329 -10.52 6.74 0.44
C GLY A 329 -10.68 5.58 1.42
N ARG A 330 -9.58 4.95 1.88
CA ARG A 330 -9.62 3.85 2.86
C ARG A 330 -9.43 4.38 4.28
N ASN A 331 -10.05 3.73 5.27
CA ASN A 331 -9.85 4.07 6.68
C ASN A 331 -8.66 3.37 7.34
N CYS A 332 -8.16 2.31 6.74
CA CYS A 332 -7.25 1.38 7.39
C CYS A 332 -5.79 1.56 6.92
N ILE A 333 -5.34 2.82 6.82
CA ILE A 333 -3.96 3.16 6.44
C ILE A 333 -3.41 4.32 7.28
N LYS A 334 -2.15 4.21 7.72
CA LYS A 334 -1.44 5.23 8.50
C LYS A 334 -0.21 5.74 7.74
N ASP A 335 -0.01 7.05 7.70
CA ASP A 335 1.21 7.66 7.13
C ASP A 335 2.42 7.42 8.05
N VAL A 336 3.43 6.73 7.51
CA VAL A 336 4.69 6.39 8.17
C VAL A 336 5.89 6.86 7.36
N THR A 337 5.72 7.85 6.47
CA THR A 337 6.75 8.28 5.51
C THR A 337 8.07 8.69 6.18
N ASP A 338 8.00 9.33 7.35
CA ASP A 338 9.14 9.78 8.14
C ASP A 338 9.95 8.64 8.79
N ASP A 339 9.41 7.42 8.83
CA ASP A 339 10.17 6.23 9.23
C ASP A 339 11.16 5.80 8.11
N TYR A 340 10.98 6.29 6.87
CA TYR A 340 11.67 5.78 5.68
C TYR A 340 12.61 6.79 5.04
N VAL A 341 12.19 8.05 4.96
CA VAL A 341 12.92 9.10 4.23
C VAL A 341 12.83 10.43 4.97
N PRO A 342 13.78 11.37 4.75
CA PRO A 342 13.60 12.75 5.14
C PRO A 342 12.32 13.34 4.52
N VAL A 343 11.59 14.11 5.31
CA VAL A 343 10.33 14.72 4.91
C VAL A 343 10.26 16.19 5.28
N GLU A 344 9.41 16.94 4.57
CA GLU A 344 9.08 18.32 4.89
C GLU A 344 7.57 18.55 4.97
N ASN A 345 7.18 19.55 5.76
CA ASN A 345 5.82 20.07 5.76
C ASN A 345 5.76 21.27 4.82
N ILE A 346 4.97 21.17 3.77
CA ILE A 346 4.93 22.17 2.70
C ILE A 346 3.60 22.89 2.64
N LYS A 347 3.67 24.14 2.22
CA LYS A 347 2.51 24.98 1.96
C LYS A 347 2.51 25.37 0.49
N LEU A 348 1.42 25.04 -0.20
CA LEU A 348 1.22 25.35 -1.60
C LEU A 348 0.08 26.34 -1.79
N GLU A 349 0.24 27.20 -2.79
CA GLU A 349 -0.81 28.13 -3.24
C GLU A 349 -1.58 27.49 -4.39
N LEU A 350 -2.90 27.53 -4.30
CA LEU A 350 -3.83 27.09 -5.33
C LEU A 350 -4.11 28.27 -6.25
N THR A 351 -3.71 28.14 -7.52
CA THR A 351 -3.83 29.21 -8.52
C THR A 351 -4.94 28.97 -9.52
N GLU A 352 -5.48 27.76 -9.57
CA GLU A 352 -6.58 27.39 -10.45
C GLU A 352 -7.94 27.54 -9.77
N GLY A 353 -9.01 27.64 -10.57
CA GLY A 353 -10.38 27.71 -10.06
C GLY A 353 -10.75 26.46 -9.26
N ILE A 354 -11.31 26.65 -8.07
CA ILE A 354 -11.75 25.57 -7.19
C ILE A 354 -13.08 25.02 -7.72
N PRO A 355 -13.18 23.73 -8.07
CA PRO A 355 -14.44 23.14 -8.51
C PRO A 355 -15.49 23.16 -7.40
N ASP A 356 -16.76 23.27 -7.79
CA ASP A 356 -17.87 23.18 -6.84
C ASP A 356 -17.84 21.87 -6.05
N SER A 357 -18.33 21.91 -4.81
CA SER A 357 -18.43 20.75 -3.92
C SER A 357 -17.08 20.03 -3.64
N THR A 358 -15.97 20.76 -3.71
CA THR A 358 -14.62 20.26 -3.41
C THR A 358 -14.10 20.89 -2.11
N ASN A 359 -13.73 20.05 -1.14
CA ASN A 359 -13.16 20.46 0.14
C ASN A 359 -11.70 20.06 0.30
N PHE A 360 -11.26 19.04 -0.44
CA PHE A 360 -9.90 18.54 -0.38
C PHE A 360 -9.12 18.84 -1.65
N VAL A 361 -7.84 19.10 -1.47
CA VAL A 361 -6.84 19.14 -2.53
C VAL A 361 -5.82 18.04 -2.27
N TYR A 362 -5.34 17.45 -3.34
CA TYR A 362 -4.41 16.34 -3.34
C TYR A 362 -3.05 16.83 -3.82
N ILE A 363 -2.00 16.15 -3.38
CA ILE A 363 -0.67 16.28 -3.99
C ILE A 363 -0.40 15.01 -4.78
N CYS A 364 0.16 15.15 -5.97
CA CYS A 364 0.36 14.06 -6.91
C CYS A 364 1.84 13.87 -7.26
N VAL A 365 2.22 12.64 -7.59
CA VAL A 365 3.48 12.32 -8.29
C VAL A 365 3.17 11.84 -9.71
N PHE A 366 4.16 11.94 -10.61
CA PHE A 366 4.02 11.40 -11.95
C PHE A 366 4.35 9.89 -11.96
N ASN A 367 3.43 9.05 -12.43
CA ASN A 367 3.57 7.60 -12.43
C ASN A 367 2.77 7.01 -13.61
N THR A 368 3.44 6.18 -14.43
CA THR A 368 2.89 5.55 -15.65
C THR A 368 2.09 6.53 -16.52
N GLY A 369 2.75 7.65 -16.89
CA GLY A 369 2.20 8.64 -17.80
C GLY A 369 1.14 9.60 -17.23
N GLU A 370 0.82 9.51 -15.94
CA GLU A 370 -0.23 10.30 -15.32
C GLU A 370 0.22 10.89 -13.98
N TRP A 371 -0.34 12.04 -13.61
CA TRP A 371 -0.26 12.54 -12.24
C TRP A 371 -1.22 11.73 -11.35
N LYS A 372 -0.69 11.08 -10.31
CA LYS A 372 -1.45 10.25 -9.37
C LYS A 372 -1.40 10.85 -7.98
N ALA A 373 -2.56 11.05 -7.36
CA ALA A 373 -2.65 11.54 -5.98
C ALA A 373 -1.98 10.59 -5.00
N ILE A 374 -1.12 11.14 -4.12
CA ILE A 374 -0.35 10.42 -3.08
C ILE A 374 -0.74 10.82 -1.66
N ASP A 375 -1.30 12.01 -1.46
CA ASP A 375 -1.73 12.55 -0.16
C ASP A 375 -2.78 13.65 -0.37
N TYR A 376 -3.43 14.09 0.71
CA TYR A 376 -4.55 15.04 0.69
C TYR A 376 -4.52 16.00 1.87
N THR A 377 -5.17 17.14 1.70
CA THR A 377 -5.40 18.10 2.78
C THR A 377 -6.65 18.92 2.53
N ARG A 378 -7.27 19.45 3.59
CA ARG A 378 -8.32 20.46 3.45
C ARG A 378 -7.64 21.80 3.17
N PHE A 379 -8.07 22.50 2.12
CA PHE A 379 -7.54 23.82 1.81
C PHE A 379 -8.31 24.91 2.56
N HIS A 380 -7.65 26.05 2.77
CA HIS A 380 -8.24 27.25 3.40
C HIS A 380 -8.02 28.46 2.50
N GLY A 381 -9.09 28.97 1.89
CA GLY A 381 -8.97 29.94 0.80
C GLY A 381 -8.21 29.33 -0.36
N THR A 382 -7.07 29.90 -0.71
CA THR A 382 -6.16 29.42 -1.77
C THR A 382 -4.96 28.66 -1.23
N LYS A 383 -4.94 28.27 0.05
CA LYS A 383 -3.76 27.64 0.68
C LYS A 383 -4.00 26.19 1.02
N ALA A 384 -3.04 25.34 0.65
CA ALA A 384 -3.00 23.91 0.96
C ALA A 384 -1.78 23.57 1.81
N TYR A 385 -1.96 22.73 2.82
CA TYR A 385 -0.90 22.35 3.76
C TYR A 385 -0.74 20.83 3.78
N PHE A 386 0.38 20.35 3.26
CA PHE A 386 0.72 18.93 3.24
C PHE A 386 1.82 18.64 4.25
N THR A 387 1.71 17.53 4.96
CA THR A 387 2.68 17.13 5.99
C THR A 387 3.45 15.91 5.54
N LYS A 388 4.68 15.73 6.04
CA LYS A 388 5.51 14.54 5.79
C LYS A 388 5.66 14.21 4.29
N ILE A 389 6.06 15.19 3.47
CA ILE A 389 6.27 15.01 2.03
C ILE A 389 7.72 14.68 1.73
N GLY A 390 7.97 13.59 1.00
CA GLY A 390 9.33 13.17 0.62
C GLY A 390 10.06 14.18 -0.28
N LEU A 391 11.37 14.27 -0.11
CA LEU A 391 12.22 15.27 -0.78
C LEU A 391 12.79 14.78 -2.12
N GLY A 392 13.23 15.75 -2.93
CA GLY A 392 13.85 15.49 -4.24
C GLY A 392 12.86 14.97 -5.28
N ILE A 393 11.61 15.42 -5.28
CA ILE A 393 10.52 14.86 -6.09
C ILE A 393 9.74 15.96 -6.81
N ALA A 394 9.23 15.64 -8.00
CA ALA A 394 8.27 16.47 -8.72
C ALA A 394 6.85 16.21 -8.22
N TYR A 395 6.13 17.29 -7.91
CA TYR A 395 4.77 17.25 -7.37
C TYR A 395 3.82 18.14 -8.17
N LEU A 396 2.54 17.75 -8.17
CA LEU A 396 1.44 18.58 -8.68
C LEU A 396 0.33 18.67 -7.63
N PRO A 397 -0.03 19.85 -7.10
CA PRO A 397 -1.27 20.02 -6.37
C PRO A 397 -2.46 19.91 -7.34
N ALA A 398 -3.46 19.12 -7.00
CA ALA A 398 -4.58 18.82 -7.88
C ALA A 398 -5.89 18.57 -7.12
N PHE A 399 -7.02 18.93 -7.72
CA PHE A 399 -8.33 18.47 -7.32
C PHE A 399 -8.63 17.09 -7.92
N TYR A 400 -9.42 16.30 -7.20
CA TYR A 400 -9.96 15.05 -7.70
C TYR A 400 -11.45 15.21 -7.98
N TYR A 401 -11.78 15.50 -9.23
CA TYR A 401 -13.15 15.77 -9.65
C TYR A 401 -13.56 14.80 -10.75
N ASP A 402 -14.73 14.18 -10.60
CA ASP A 402 -15.26 13.16 -11.50
C ASP A 402 -14.25 12.07 -11.90
N LYS A 403 -13.54 11.53 -10.90
CA LYS A 403 -12.50 10.52 -11.07
C LYS A 403 -11.28 10.96 -11.90
N LYS A 404 -11.10 12.27 -12.12
CA LYS A 404 -9.98 12.86 -12.85
C LYS A 404 -9.16 13.77 -11.96
N ILE A 405 -7.87 13.86 -12.30
CA ILE A 405 -6.92 14.78 -11.69
C ILE A 405 -6.95 16.09 -12.46
N LEU A 406 -7.33 17.17 -11.79
CA LEU A 406 -7.36 18.53 -12.33
C LEU A 406 -6.31 19.35 -11.59
N PRO A 407 -5.34 19.99 -12.27
CA PRO A 407 -4.38 20.86 -11.61
C PRO A 407 -5.06 21.91 -10.74
N ALA A 408 -4.57 22.07 -9.51
CA ALA A 408 -5.04 23.06 -8.55
C ALA A 408 -4.05 24.22 -8.41
N GLY A 409 -2.82 24.05 -8.87
CA GLY A 409 -1.78 25.06 -8.91
C GLY A 409 -0.56 24.60 -9.71
N ASN A 410 0.54 25.32 -9.58
CA ASN A 410 1.77 25.03 -10.30
C ASN A 410 2.34 23.66 -9.95
N ALA A 411 2.85 22.93 -10.96
CA ALA A 411 3.74 21.82 -10.70
C ALA A 411 5.06 22.33 -10.11
N ILE A 412 5.61 21.59 -9.15
CA ILE A 412 6.81 21.98 -8.40
C ILE A 412 7.84 20.87 -8.37
N VAL A 413 9.10 21.24 -8.12
CA VAL A 413 10.10 20.35 -7.55
C VAL A 413 10.25 20.72 -6.08
N LEU A 414 10.12 19.73 -5.18
CA LEU A 414 10.59 19.85 -3.81
C LEU A 414 12.01 19.31 -3.76
N THR A 415 13.01 20.17 -3.58
CA THR A 415 14.42 19.78 -3.64
C THR A 415 14.84 18.91 -2.44
N ASP A 416 16.02 18.30 -2.52
CA ASP A 416 16.62 17.56 -1.39
C ASP A 416 16.89 18.45 -0.16
N SER A 417 16.91 19.78 -0.34
CA SER A 417 17.04 20.77 0.73
C SER A 417 15.70 21.30 1.27
N GLY A 418 14.57 20.76 0.81
CA GLY A 418 13.24 21.21 1.22
C GLY A 418 12.76 22.51 0.55
N LYS A 419 13.47 23.02 -0.46
CA LYS A 419 13.07 24.22 -1.20
C LYS A 419 12.03 23.86 -2.26
N ILE A 420 11.01 24.70 -2.38
CA ILE A 420 10.00 24.60 -3.44
C ILE A 420 10.45 25.39 -4.66
N GLU A 421 10.49 24.74 -5.81
CA GLU A 421 10.74 25.36 -7.11
C GLU A 421 9.54 25.19 -8.03
N ASN A 422 8.85 26.29 -8.36
CA ASN A 422 7.74 26.27 -9.31
C ASN A 422 8.27 26.07 -10.75
N LYS A 423 7.72 25.08 -11.45
CA LYS A 423 8.03 24.81 -12.86
C LYS A 423 6.91 25.37 -13.74
N ILE A 424 6.98 26.69 -13.93
CA ILE A 424 6.08 27.45 -14.79
C ILE A 424 6.80 27.73 -16.11
N PRO A 425 6.28 27.25 -17.26
CA PRO A 425 6.91 27.46 -18.56
C PRO A 425 7.12 28.95 -18.86
N ASP A 426 8.34 29.33 -19.23
CA ASP A 426 8.64 30.67 -19.71
C ASP A 426 8.52 30.72 -21.23
N ALA A 427 7.46 31.37 -21.72
CA ALA A 427 7.21 31.50 -23.15
C ALA A 427 8.18 32.47 -23.87
N LYS A 428 8.88 33.34 -23.13
CA LYS A 428 9.83 34.33 -23.66
C LYS A 428 11.24 33.75 -23.75
N ILE A 429 11.60 32.85 -22.84
CA ILE A 429 12.91 32.18 -22.84
C ILE A 429 12.77 30.83 -23.53
N ARG A 430 13.37 30.72 -24.71
CA ARG A 430 13.30 29.53 -25.57
C ARG A 430 14.64 28.81 -25.61
N ILE A 431 14.60 27.49 -25.44
CA ILE A 431 15.79 26.64 -25.40
C ILE A 431 15.75 25.56 -26.48
N THR A 432 16.92 25.01 -26.79
CA THR A 432 17.06 23.81 -27.62
C THR A 432 17.34 22.63 -26.71
N LEU A 433 16.54 21.58 -26.82
CA LEU A 433 16.70 20.33 -26.09
C LEU A 433 17.38 19.30 -26.97
N LYS A 434 18.45 18.69 -26.45
CA LYS A 434 19.15 17.57 -27.08
C LYS A 434 18.97 16.33 -26.21
N LEU A 435 18.03 15.48 -26.60
CA LEU A 435 17.54 14.36 -25.78
C LEU A 435 18.14 13.04 -26.26
N TYR A 436 18.48 12.16 -25.31
CA TYR A 436 19.15 10.88 -25.61
C TYR A 436 18.42 9.64 -25.05
N SER A 437 17.43 9.85 -24.18
CA SER A 437 16.65 8.79 -23.56
C SER A 437 15.29 9.33 -23.12
N THR A 438 14.34 8.42 -22.91
CA THR A 438 13.02 8.68 -22.30
C THR A 438 12.97 8.35 -20.80
N THR A 439 14.04 7.76 -20.26
CA THR A 439 14.20 7.41 -18.84
C THR A 439 15.65 7.62 -18.37
N LYS A 440 15.88 7.57 -17.06
CA LYS A 440 17.23 7.65 -16.48
C LYS A 440 18.11 6.52 -17.03
N ARG A 441 19.28 6.87 -17.54
CA ARG A 441 20.27 5.90 -18.04
C ARG A 441 20.69 4.96 -16.91
N VAL A 442 20.69 3.65 -17.19
CA VAL A 442 21.33 2.63 -16.34
C VAL A 442 22.68 2.30 -16.97
N THR A 443 23.77 2.72 -16.34
CA THR A 443 25.12 2.46 -16.84
C THR A 443 25.40 0.96 -16.83
N LYS A 444 25.72 0.37 -18.00
CA LYS A 444 26.29 -0.98 -18.07
C LYS A 444 27.79 -0.89 -17.82
N LEU A 445 28.29 -1.71 -16.89
CA LEU A 445 29.66 -1.66 -16.37
C LEU A 445 30.80 -2.01 -17.35
N SER A 446 30.52 -2.33 -18.62
CA SER A 446 31.52 -3.00 -19.49
C SER A 446 31.94 -2.30 -20.78
N THR A 447 31.64 -1.04 -21.00
CA THR A 447 32.23 -0.31 -22.13
C THR A 447 32.58 1.11 -21.69
N ASP A 448 33.74 1.58 -22.12
CA ASP A 448 34.19 2.97 -21.99
C ASP A 448 33.01 3.91 -22.20
N PHE A 449 32.90 4.94 -21.35
CA PHE A 449 31.78 5.87 -21.15
C PHE A 449 31.30 6.63 -22.42
N ILE A 450 30.90 5.91 -23.47
CA ILE A 450 30.31 6.46 -24.67
C ILE A 450 28.81 6.58 -24.41
N GLU A 451 28.33 7.82 -24.44
CA GLU A 451 26.92 8.11 -24.35
C GLU A 451 26.20 7.73 -25.64
N GLU A 452 25.62 6.55 -25.71
CA GLU A 452 24.72 6.16 -26.79
C GLU A 452 23.28 6.65 -26.54
N ALA A 453 22.55 6.97 -27.61
CA ALA A 453 21.13 7.26 -27.55
C ALA A 453 20.34 5.94 -27.46
N HIS A 454 19.50 5.79 -26.43
CA HIS A 454 18.71 4.55 -26.20
C HIS A 454 17.34 4.61 -26.87
N PHE A 455 17.30 5.10 -28.10
CA PHE A 455 16.06 5.15 -28.87
C PHE A 455 15.97 3.96 -29.83
N ASN A 456 14.77 3.43 -29.97
CA ASN A 456 14.46 2.43 -30.98
C ASN A 456 14.51 3.09 -32.35
N ILE A 457 15.55 2.78 -33.15
CA ILE A 457 15.72 3.35 -34.49
C ILE A 457 14.47 3.10 -35.32
N GLY A 458 13.98 4.16 -35.95
CA GLY A 458 12.76 4.11 -36.76
C GLY A 458 11.45 4.28 -35.98
N LYS A 459 11.48 4.31 -34.65
CA LYS A 459 10.31 4.71 -33.85
C LYS A 459 10.18 6.23 -33.80
N LYS A 460 8.94 6.69 -33.64
CA LYS A 460 8.59 8.10 -33.51
C LYS A 460 8.45 8.43 -32.03
N TYR A 461 8.98 9.58 -31.64
CA TYR A 461 8.93 10.11 -30.29
C TYR A 461 8.32 11.51 -30.32
N THR A 462 7.40 11.78 -29.41
CA THR A 462 6.70 13.06 -29.30
C THR A 462 7.10 13.73 -27.99
N LEU A 463 7.57 14.98 -28.06
CA LEU A 463 7.94 15.79 -26.90
C LEU A 463 6.77 16.65 -26.46
N PHE A 464 6.50 16.65 -25.16
CA PHE A 464 5.52 17.49 -24.50
C PHE A 464 6.19 18.36 -23.43
N PHE A 465 5.58 19.51 -23.11
CA PHE A 465 5.87 20.28 -21.91
C PHE A 465 4.61 20.48 -21.07
N TRP A 466 4.76 20.62 -19.75
CA TRP A 466 3.65 20.78 -18.82
C TRP A 466 3.25 22.25 -18.66
N ASN A 467 1.99 22.57 -18.96
CA ASN A 467 1.37 23.88 -18.75
C ASN A 467 -0.08 23.72 -18.25
N ASN A 468 -0.27 23.13 -17.07
CA ASN A 468 -1.56 22.61 -16.56
C ASN A 468 -2.23 21.54 -17.44
N LYS A 469 -1.57 21.17 -18.54
CA LYS A 469 -1.85 20.05 -19.42
C LYS A 469 -0.56 19.75 -20.19
N TRP A 470 -0.46 18.56 -20.76
CA TRP A 470 0.62 18.24 -21.68
C TRP A 470 0.37 18.97 -23.01
N GLU A 471 1.26 19.90 -23.36
CA GLU A 471 1.26 20.59 -24.64
C GLU A 471 2.37 20.02 -25.53
N GLU A 472 2.00 19.65 -26.76
CA GLU A 472 2.94 19.09 -27.73
C GLU A 472 3.90 20.16 -28.23
N VAL A 473 5.20 19.83 -28.22
CA VAL A 473 6.26 20.62 -28.86
C VAL A 473 6.44 20.15 -30.31
N GLY A 474 6.44 18.84 -30.52
CA GLY A 474 6.53 18.20 -31.82
C GLY A 474 7.03 16.77 -31.72
N ALA A 475 7.18 16.10 -32.87
CA ALA A 475 7.61 14.72 -32.93
C ALA A 475 8.77 14.49 -33.91
N GLN A 476 9.63 13.51 -33.60
CA GLN A 476 10.77 13.13 -34.41
C GLN A 476 10.95 11.62 -34.47
N LYS A 477 11.51 11.13 -35.58
CA LYS A 477 11.85 9.72 -35.77
C LYS A 477 13.30 9.51 -35.36
N ALA A 478 13.58 8.51 -34.53
CA ALA A 478 14.94 8.20 -34.09
C ALA A 478 15.77 7.62 -35.25
N THR A 479 16.96 8.18 -35.47
CA THR A 479 17.90 7.77 -36.54
C THR A 479 19.24 7.27 -35.99
N GLY A 480 19.32 6.95 -34.69
CA GLY A 480 20.54 6.49 -34.01
C GLY A 480 21.34 7.59 -33.31
N GLY A 481 20.89 8.85 -33.39
CA GLY A 481 21.44 9.99 -32.66
C GLY A 481 20.44 10.62 -31.68
N PRO A 482 20.83 11.71 -30.99
CA PRO A 482 19.92 12.44 -30.12
C PRO A 482 18.78 13.09 -30.90
N LEU A 483 17.62 13.24 -30.25
CA LEU A 483 16.50 14.01 -30.78
C LEU A 483 16.66 15.48 -30.38
N ILE A 484 16.54 16.39 -31.35
CA ILE A 484 16.84 17.82 -31.14
C ILE A 484 15.59 18.66 -31.34
N PHE A 485 15.01 19.18 -30.25
CA PHE A 485 13.84 20.04 -30.30
C PHE A 485 14.25 21.50 -30.09
N ASN A 486 13.91 22.37 -31.03
CA ASN A 486 14.20 23.81 -30.95
C ASN A 486 12.99 24.59 -30.45
N ASN A 487 13.21 25.81 -29.96
CA ASN A 487 12.16 26.76 -29.58
C ASN A 487 11.22 26.24 -28.45
N VAL A 488 11.76 25.46 -27.52
CA VAL A 488 11.01 24.89 -26.40
C VAL A 488 10.93 25.92 -25.26
N PRO A 489 9.77 26.16 -24.62
CA PRO A 489 9.70 27.01 -23.43
C PRO A 489 10.64 26.49 -22.33
N SER A 490 11.36 27.37 -21.65
CA SER A 490 12.22 26.99 -20.51
C SER A 490 11.41 26.84 -19.21
N ASN A 491 12.07 26.40 -18.13
CA ASN A 491 11.50 26.27 -16.77
C ASN A 491 10.21 25.41 -16.67
N ALA A 492 10.10 24.37 -17.50
CA ALA A 492 8.97 23.45 -17.50
C ALA A 492 9.38 22.03 -17.12
N PHE A 493 8.40 21.21 -16.77
CA PHE A 493 8.54 19.75 -16.90
C PHE A 493 8.33 19.35 -18.36
N TYR A 494 9.16 18.43 -18.83
CA TYR A 494 9.08 17.86 -20.17
C TYR A 494 8.81 16.37 -20.09
N TRP A 495 8.18 15.82 -21.12
CA TRP A 495 7.91 14.39 -21.25
C TRP A 495 8.11 13.96 -22.70
N LEU A 496 9.03 13.02 -22.93
CA LEU A 496 9.31 12.48 -24.26
C LEU A 496 8.74 11.06 -24.33
N VAL A 497 7.78 10.84 -25.23
CA VAL A 497 7.00 9.60 -25.29
C VAL A 497 7.24 8.89 -26.61
N GLU A 498 7.51 7.58 -26.58
CA GLU A 498 7.55 6.74 -27.78
C GLU A 498 6.12 6.43 -28.26
N ASP A 499 5.84 6.63 -29.55
CA ASP A 499 4.54 6.33 -30.13
C ASP A 499 4.21 4.82 -29.97
N GLY A 500 3.13 4.51 -29.26
CA GLY A 500 2.68 3.14 -28.99
C GLY A 500 3.30 2.49 -27.73
N SER A 501 4.01 3.26 -26.89
CA SER A 501 4.52 2.75 -25.62
C SER A 501 3.43 2.58 -24.56
N ARG A 502 3.79 1.89 -23.47
CA ARG A 502 2.97 1.75 -22.26
C ARG A 502 3.07 2.95 -21.30
N LYS A 503 3.67 4.07 -21.73
CA LYS A 503 3.79 5.31 -20.95
C LYS A 503 4.64 5.20 -19.68
N GLU A 504 5.65 4.32 -19.69
CA GLU A 504 6.63 4.18 -18.60
C GLU A 504 7.77 5.22 -18.67
N GLU A 505 7.78 6.07 -19.70
CA GLU A 505 8.70 7.19 -19.84
C GLU A 505 8.54 8.20 -18.70
N ARG A 506 9.65 8.84 -18.30
CA ARG A 506 9.69 9.74 -17.14
C ARG A 506 9.65 11.20 -17.54
N ILE A 507 9.10 12.01 -16.65
CA ILE A 507 9.20 13.47 -16.76
C ILE A 507 10.60 13.92 -16.37
N PHE A 508 11.04 15.03 -16.93
CA PHE A 508 12.34 15.60 -16.63
C PHE A 508 12.31 17.12 -16.69
N THR A 509 13.29 17.75 -16.05
CA THR A 509 13.65 19.16 -16.23
C THR A 509 15.03 19.24 -16.89
N ILE A 510 15.46 20.46 -17.22
CA ILE A 510 16.79 20.73 -17.78
C ILE A 510 17.58 21.58 -16.78
N ASP A 511 18.79 21.15 -16.45
CA ASP A 511 19.70 21.92 -15.60
C ASP A 511 20.40 23.06 -16.38
N GLU A 512 21.19 23.88 -15.69
CA GLU A 512 21.92 25.00 -16.29
C GLU A 512 22.97 24.57 -17.32
N GLN A 513 23.42 23.31 -17.28
CA GLN A 513 24.37 22.73 -18.22
C GLN A 513 23.68 22.07 -19.43
N GLY A 514 22.34 22.05 -19.45
CA GLY A 514 21.55 21.46 -20.53
C GLY A 514 21.26 19.96 -20.38
N ASN A 515 21.54 19.36 -19.22
CA ASN A 515 21.32 17.93 -18.99
C ASN A 515 19.89 17.63 -18.51
N GLN A 516 19.41 16.43 -18.84
CA GLN A 516 18.13 15.92 -18.35
C GLN A 516 18.22 15.54 -16.87
N VAL A 517 17.41 16.18 -16.04
CA VAL A 517 17.20 15.83 -14.63
C VAL A 517 15.86 15.10 -14.49
N TRP A 518 15.90 13.81 -14.15
CA TRP A 518 14.74 12.93 -14.13
C TRP A 518 13.94 13.03 -12.83
N TRP A 519 12.61 12.99 -12.97
CA TRP A 519 11.69 13.01 -11.84
C TRP A 519 10.75 11.82 -11.85
#